data_AF-A0A0M0BTE5-F1
#
_entry.id   AF-A0A0M0BTE5-F1
#
_cell.length_a   1.000
_cell.length_b   1.000
_cell.length_c   1.000
_cell.angle_alpha   90.00
_cell.angle_beta   90.00
_cell.angle_gamma   90.00
#
_symmetry.space_group_name_H-M   'P 1'
#
loop_
_entity.id
_entity.type
_entity.pdbx_description
1 polymer ?
#
loop_
_entity_poly.entity_id
_entity_poly.type
_entity_poly.pdbx_seq_one_letter_code
_entity_poly.pdbx_strand_id
1 'polypeptide(L)'
;MLGIKQDTFEVAVLILIENSSKKSEYLKLISNIISGERDDSVLDLTDEKFWNIKQLFEISDLELEAKLQKEGQEKQALVDLVIEHMALLGTRS
;
A
#
# COMPACT_ATOMS: atom_id res chain seq x y z
N MET A 1 -5.99 8.25 7.75
CA MET A 1 -4.55 8.57 7.79
C MET A 1 -3.77 7.28 7.57
N LEU A 2 -2.89 7.23 6.56
CA LEU A 2 -1.88 6.17 6.47
C LEU A 2 -0.72 6.52 7.41
N GLY A 3 -0.31 5.56 8.22
CA GLY A 3 0.75 5.72 9.23
C GLY A 3 0.85 4.48 10.09
N ILE A 4 1.76 4.51 11.07
CA ILE A 4 1.97 3.42 12.03
C ILE A 4 1.15 3.67 13.31
N LYS A 5 0.72 2.58 13.96
CA LYS A 5 0.11 2.58 15.30
C LYS A 5 1.11 1.99 16.32
N GLN A 6 0.88 2.21 17.61
CA GLN A 6 1.77 1.71 18.67
C GLN A 6 1.87 0.17 18.72
N ASP A 7 0.86 -0.52 18.19
CA ASP A 7 0.72 -1.97 18.10
C ASP A 7 1.03 -2.51 16.69
N THR A 8 1.76 -1.76 15.87
CA THR A 8 2.17 -2.20 14.52
C THR A 8 3.38 -3.13 14.59
N PHE A 9 3.25 -4.34 14.03
CA PHE A 9 4.32 -5.33 13.94
C PHE A 9 4.92 -5.47 12.53
N GLU A 10 4.15 -5.11 11.51
CA GLU A 10 4.56 -5.11 10.10
C GLU A 10 4.66 -3.66 9.61
N VAL A 11 5.85 -3.23 9.18
CA VAL A 11 6.11 -1.83 8.78
C VAL A 11 6.61 -1.78 7.34
N ALA A 12 5.86 -1.10 6.48
CA ALA A 12 6.33 -0.72 5.15
C ALA A 12 7.14 0.59 5.24
N VAL A 13 8.34 0.60 4.66
CA VAL A 13 9.22 1.78 4.64
C VAL A 13 9.33 2.31 3.21
N LEU A 14 8.93 3.56 3.00
CA LEU A 14 9.13 4.28 1.74
C LEU A 14 10.35 5.21 1.86
N ILE A 15 11.36 4.98 1.02
CA ILE A 15 12.57 5.79 0.94
C ILE A 15 12.61 6.48 -0.42
N LEU A 16 12.49 7.82 -0.43
CA LEU A 16 12.63 8.65 -1.63
C LEU A 16 14.02 9.28 -1.62
N ILE A 17 14.86 8.94 -2.61
CA ILE A 17 16.23 9.45 -2.74
C ILE A 17 16.45 10.02 -4.13
N GLU A 18 17.10 11.18 -4.21
CA GLU A 18 17.47 11.81 -5.48
C GLU A 18 18.62 11.06 -6.18
N ASN A 19 19.52 10.46 -5.40
CA ASN A 19 20.71 9.77 -5.90
C ASN A 19 20.85 8.37 -5.27
N SER A 20 20.94 7.35 -6.14
CA SER A 20 21.01 5.94 -5.75
C SER A 20 22.31 5.53 -5.04
N SER A 21 23.37 6.34 -5.11
CA SER A 21 24.66 6.07 -4.45
C SER A 21 24.56 5.94 -2.93
N LYS A 22 23.55 6.56 -2.30
CA LYS A 22 23.33 6.51 -0.85
C LYS A 22 22.30 5.47 -0.40
N LYS A 23 21.76 4.65 -1.31
CA LYS A 23 20.67 3.70 -1.00
C LYS A 23 21.02 2.75 0.16
N SER A 24 22.23 2.19 0.16
CA SER A 24 22.69 1.24 1.19
C SER A 24 22.85 1.91 2.57
N GLU A 25 23.29 3.16 2.60
CA GLU A 25 23.43 3.96 3.82
C GLU A 25 22.06 4.18 4.48
N TYR A 26 21.06 4.60 3.69
CA TYR A 26 19.71 4.81 4.20
C TYR A 26 19.04 3.51 4.66
N LEU A 27 19.21 2.41 3.92
CA LEU A 27 18.69 1.11 4.34
C LEU A 27 19.30 0.66 5.68
N LYS A 28 20.62 0.86 5.86
CA LYS A 28 21.31 0.54 7.11
C LYS A 28 20.85 1.43 8.27
N LEU A 29 20.59 2.71 8.00
CA LEU A 29 20.06 3.64 8.99
C LEU A 29 18.67 3.20 9.46
N ILE A 30 17.78 2.83 8.52
CA ILE A 30 16.44 2.35 8.86
C ILE A 30 16.48 1.04 9.65
N SER A 31 17.32 0.08 9.27
CA SER A 31 17.44 -1.19 10.01
C SER A 31 17.94 -1.01 11.45
N ASN A 32 18.63 0.10 11.73
CA ASN A 32 19.06 0.42 13.10
C ASN A 32 17.96 1.11 13.92
N ILE A 33 16.98 1.75 13.27
CA ILE A 33 15.88 2.46 13.93
C ILE A 33 14.71 1.51 14.19
N ILE A 34 14.35 0.72 13.19
CA ILE A 34 13.23 -0.22 13.27
C ILE A 34 13.79 -1.57 13.71
N SER A 35 13.49 -1.95 14.95
CA SER A 35 13.81 -3.28 15.45
C SER A 35 12.92 -4.31 14.72
N GLY A 36 13.54 -5.24 14.01
CA GLY A 36 12.82 -6.25 13.24
C GLY A 36 13.70 -6.85 12.14
N GLU A 37 13.11 -7.76 11.38
CA GLU A 37 13.75 -8.37 10.22
C GLU A 37 13.10 -7.85 8.95
N ARG A 38 13.89 -7.70 7.89
CA ARG A 38 13.34 -7.33 6.59
C ARG A 38 12.58 -8.51 6.01
N ASP A 39 11.29 -8.31 5.81
CA ASP A 39 10.42 -9.23 5.12
C ASP A 39 9.62 -8.45 4.06
N ASP A 40 9.89 -8.72 2.78
CA ASP A 40 9.20 -8.03 1.68
C ASP A 40 7.80 -8.65 1.41
N SER A 41 7.50 -9.84 1.96
CA SER A 41 6.18 -10.51 1.80
C SER A 41 5.05 -9.78 2.53
N VAL A 42 5.38 -8.93 3.51
CA VAL A 42 4.41 -8.05 4.18
C VAL A 42 3.79 -7.02 3.24
N LEU A 43 4.31 -6.84 2.02
CA LEU A 43 3.69 -5.99 1.00
C LEU A 43 2.64 -6.70 0.15
N ASP A 44 2.54 -8.03 0.26
CA ASP A 44 1.58 -8.80 -0.52
C ASP A 44 0.14 -8.46 -0.13
N LEU A 45 -0.71 -8.33 -1.14
CA LEU A 45 -2.15 -8.09 -0.97
C LEU A 45 -2.84 -9.40 -0.56
N THR A 46 -2.82 -9.68 0.74
CA THR A 46 -3.59 -10.76 1.34
C THR A 46 -5.08 -10.46 1.27
N ASP A 47 -5.91 -11.49 1.48
CA ASP A 47 -7.37 -11.32 1.44
C ASP A 47 -7.87 -10.41 2.58
N GLU A 48 -7.20 -10.44 3.73
CA GLU A 48 -7.46 -9.49 4.82
C GLU A 48 -7.14 -8.05 4.41
N LYS A 49 -5.95 -7.81 3.83
CA LYS A 49 -5.55 -6.47 3.35
C LYS A 49 -6.49 -5.99 2.25
N PHE A 50 -6.95 -6.88 1.39
CA PHE A 50 -7.93 -6.57 0.35
C PHE A 50 -9.21 -5.98 0.96
N TRP A 51 -9.82 -6.66 1.94
CA TRP A 51 -11.04 -6.16 2.59
C TRP A 51 -10.79 -4.85 3.34
N ASN A 52 -9.69 -4.76 4.09
CA ASN A 52 -9.34 -3.55 4.83
C ASN A 52 -9.14 -2.33 3.92
N ILE A 53 -8.46 -2.50 2.78
CA ILE A 53 -8.23 -1.43 1.80
C ILE A 53 -9.55 -1.03 1.14
N LYS A 54 -10.36 -1.99 0.70
CA LYS A 54 -11.67 -1.72 0.12
C LYS A 54 -12.54 -0.88 1.06
N GLN A 55 -12.58 -1.24 2.34
CA GLN A 55 -13.31 -0.46 3.36
C GLN A 55 -12.71 0.92 3.60
N LEU A 56 -11.38 1.03 3.70
CA LEU A 56 -10.69 2.30 3.94
C LEU A 56 -10.94 3.33 2.84
N PHE A 57 -11.03 2.88 1.59
CA PHE A 57 -11.31 3.72 0.43
C PHE A 57 -12.79 3.81 0.07
N GLU A 58 -13.68 3.22 0.89
CA GLU A 58 -15.14 3.21 0.69
C GLU A 58 -15.57 2.66 -0.68
N ILE A 59 -14.77 1.75 -1.25
CA ILE A 59 -15.04 1.15 -2.56
C ILE A 59 -16.20 0.15 -2.44
N SER A 60 -17.26 0.39 -3.20
CA SER A 60 -18.46 -0.44 -3.17
C SER A 60 -18.29 -1.77 -3.94
N ASP A 61 -19.13 -2.77 -3.65
CA ASP A 61 -19.18 -4.01 -4.44
C ASP A 61 -19.47 -3.72 -5.92
N LEU A 62 -20.44 -2.85 -6.19
CA LEU A 62 -20.82 -2.46 -7.55
C LEU A 62 -19.65 -1.83 -8.32
N GLU A 63 -18.85 -1.01 -7.65
CA GLU A 63 -17.69 -0.36 -8.25
C GLU A 63 -16.58 -1.38 -8.57
N LEU A 64 -16.34 -2.31 -7.65
CA LEU A 64 -15.39 -3.40 -7.85
C LEU A 64 -15.85 -4.31 -9.01
N GLU A 65 -17.13 -4.69 -9.05
CA GLU A 65 -17.76 -5.46 -10.13
C GLU A 65 -17.66 -4.74 -11.47
N ALA A 66 -17.89 -3.43 -11.50
CA ALA A 66 -17.78 -2.63 -12.73
C ALA A 66 -16.33 -2.55 -13.25
N LYS A 67 -15.34 -2.63 -12.36
CA LYS A 67 -13.92 -2.61 -12.71
C LYS A 67 -13.40 -3.99 -13.15
N LEU A 68 -14.02 -5.07 -12.68
CA LEU A 68 -13.59 -6.45 -12.95
C LEU A 68 -13.62 -6.76 -14.45
N GLN A 69 -12.45 -7.01 -15.03
CA GLN A 69 -12.31 -7.38 -16.44
C GLN A 69 -12.45 -8.90 -16.66
N LYS A 70 -12.02 -9.71 -15.68
CA LYS A 70 -12.08 -11.18 -15.67
C LYS A 70 -12.19 -11.69 -14.23
N GLU A 71 -12.84 -12.83 -14.05
CA GLU A 71 -12.86 -13.55 -12.76
C GLU A 71 -11.44 -13.85 -12.29
N GLY A 72 -11.18 -13.70 -10.98
CA GLY A 72 -9.86 -13.92 -10.39
C GLY A 72 -8.92 -12.71 -10.45
N GLN A 73 -9.38 -11.56 -10.95
CA GLN A 73 -8.61 -10.30 -11.01
C GLN A 73 -9.07 -9.25 -9.99
N GLU A 74 -9.79 -9.66 -8.94
CA GLU A 74 -10.38 -8.77 -7.93
C GLU A 74 -9.30 -7.90 -7.27
N LYS A 75 -8.15 -8.51 -6.94
CA LYS A 75 -7.01 -7.81 -6.35
C LYS A 75 -6.47 -6.69 -7.25
N GLN A 76 -6.36 -6.94 -8.55
CA GLN A 76 -5.93 -5.91 -9.51
C GLN A 76 -6.98 -4.81 -9.65
N ALA A 77 -8.27 -5.19 -9.74
CA ALA A 77 -9.37 -4.24 -9.83
C ALA A 77 -9.39 -3.29 -8.62
N LEU A 78 -9.15 -3.80 -7.41
CA LEU A 78 -9.03 -2.98 -6.21
C LEU A 78 -7.85 -1.99 -6.29
N VAL A 79 -6.67 -2.45 -6.72
CA VAL A 79 -5.49 -1.59 -6.89
C VAL A 79 -5.78 -0.45 -7.86
N ASP A 80 -6.40 -0.74 -9.01
CA ASP A 80 -6.72 0.27 -10.01
C ASP A 80 -7.71 1.30 -9.47
N LEU A 81 -8.74 0.86 -8.74
CA LEU A 81 -9.72 1.76 -8.12
C LEU A 81 -9.09 2.68 -7.06
N VAL A 82 -8.15 2.15 -6.25
CA VAL A 82 -7.42 2.97 -5.28
C VAL A 82 -6.58 4.05 -5.99
N ILE A 83 -5.93 3.71 -7.11
CA ILE A 83 -5.19 4.70 -7.91
C ILE A 83 -6.13 5.79 -8.44
N GLU A 84 -7.31 5.41 -8.94
CA GLU A 84 -8.32 6.35 -9.45
C GLU A 84 -8.85 7.28 -8.36
N HIS A 85 -9.17 6.73 -7.18
CA HIS A 85 -9.57 7.54 -6.02
C HIS A 85 -8.49 8.56 -5.65
N MET A 86 -7.22 8.13 -5.59
CA MET A 86 -6.10 9.00 -5.26
C MET A 86 -5.87 10.08 -6.33
N ALA A 87 -6.07 9.76 -7.60
CA ALA A 87 -5.98 10.73 -8.69
C ALA A 87 -7.08 11.81 -8.62
N LEU A 88 -8.30 11.42 -8.23
CA LEU A 88 -9.42 12.36 -8.07
C LEU A 88 -9.24 13.31 -6.87
N LEU A 89 -8.53 12.88 -5.82
CA LEU A 89 -8.20 13.77 -4.70
C LEU A 89 -7.34 14.96 -5.13
N GLY A 90 -6.45 14.77 -6.11
CA GLY A 90 -5.58 15.85 -6.62
C GLY A 90 -6.29 16.91 -7.47
N THR A 91 -7.51 16.65 -7.94
CA THR A 91 -8.26 17.56 -8.83
C THR A 91 -9.38 18.31 -8.12
N ARG A 92 -9.75 17.88 -6.91
CA ARG A 92 -10.69 18.56 -6.01
C ARG A 92 -9.93 19.52 -5.09
N SER A 93 -9.27 20.52 -5.68
CA SER A 93 -8.65 21.65 -4.98
C SER A 93 -9.44 22.93 -5.20
#